data_AF-A0AAE9NRR4-F1
#
_entry.id   AF-A0AAE9NRR4-F1
#
_cell.length_a   1.000
_cell.length_b   1.000
_cell.length_c   1.000
_cell.angle_alpha   90.00
_cell.angle_beta   90.00
_cell.angle_gamma   90.00
#
_symmetry.space_group_name_H-M   'P 1'
#
loop_
_entity.id
_entity.type
_entity.pdbx_description
1 polymer ?
#
loop_
_entity_poly.entity_id
_entity_poly.type
_entity_poly.pdbx_seq_one_letter_code
_entity_poly.pdbx_strand_id
1 'polypeptide(L)'
;MAILPMSYSPATMAREYRKIGETSVNGRAVDIYIHNERHHAVAIYGEPDDVNGDLRHVVVAKIDLKSRNSDDEAETILAVIGYYENLQPMNDHLAQVEGVIVTKRERNANVASAMYKALINDGIVLVSDNVQFPGGKALWARMARKEVGIEVFVFDSEQRTFWPYDGERIRYDGRSIPESDIWSLAPNESRKGVVLVAERKRDESAA
;
A
#
# COMPACT_ATOMS: atom_id res chain seq x y z
N MET A 1 -6.92 17.14 -26.02
CA MET A 1 -5.50 16.96 -25.66
C MET A 1 -5.28 15.48 -25.43
N ALA A 2 -4.46 14.81 -26.24
CA ALA A 2 -4.15 13.39 -26.04
C ALA A 2 -3.21 13.28 -24.84
N ILE A 3 -3.70 12.71 -23.73
CA ILE A 3 -2.87 12.42 -22.56
C ILE A 3 -2.00 11.23 -22.95
N LEU A 4 -0.69 11.44 -23.08
CA LEU A 4 0.23 10.34 -23.30
C LEU A 4 0.15 9.37 -22.11
N PRO A 5 0.07 8.05 -22.35
CA PRO A 5 0.12 7.10 -21.27
C PRO A 5 1.45 7.23 -20.55
N MET A 6 1.40 7.29 -19.21
CA MET A 6 2.61 7.24 -18.39
C MET A 6 3.37 5.97 -18.76
N SER A 7 4.65 6.11 -19.12
CA SER A 7 5.44 4.99 -19.62
C SER A 7 6.94 5.22 -19.41
N TYR A 8 7.67 4.13 -19.18
CA TYR A 8 9.10 4.15 -18.94
C TYR A 8 9.85 3.41 -20.06
N SER A 9 11.07 3.86 -20.36
CA SER A 9 11.94 3.08 -21.25
C SER A 9 12.43 1.82 -20.51
N PRO A 10 12.76 0.73 -21.24
CA PRO A 10 13.38 -0.44 -20.63
C PRO A 10 14.66 -0.12 -19.83
N ALA A 11 15.46 0.84 -20.31
CA ALA A 11 16.69 1.26 -19.62
C ALA A 11 16.41 1.96 -18.29
N THR A 12 15.36 2.79 -18.21
CA THR A 12 14.92 3.40 -16.94
C THR A 12 14.45 2.33 -15.97
N MET A 13 13.62 1.39 -16.42
CA MET A 13 13.15 0.28 -15.58
C MET A 13 14.32 -0.53 -15.01
N ALA A 14 15.31 -0.87 -15.83
CA ALA A 14 16.47 -1.66 -15.39
C ALA A 14 17.39 -0.93 -14.40
N ARG A 15 17.45 0.41 -14.45
CA ARG A 15 18.34 1.23 -13.60
C ARG A 15 17.71 1.61 -12.27
N GLU A 16 16.44 1.97 -12.30
CA GLU A 16 15.79 2.68 -11.19
C GLU A 16 14.77 1.83 -10.43
N TYR A 17 14.44 0.65 -10.94
CA TYR A 17 13.37 -0.18 -10.39
C TYR A 17 13.83 -1.61 -10.13
N ARG A 18 13.20 -2.22 -9.12
CA ARG A 18 13.32 -3.64 -8.80
C ARG A 18 11.94 -4.29 -8.89
N LYS A 19 11.87 -5.44 -9.56
CA LYS A 19 10.64 -6.25 -9.64
C LYS A 19 10.32 -6.84 -8.27
N ILE A 20 9.08 -6.68 -7.83
CA ILE A 20 8.58 -7.16 -6.52
C ILE A 20 7.34 -8.05 -6.65
N GLY A 21 6.77 -8.17 -7.84
CA GLY A 21 5.61 -9.03 -8.06
C GLY A 21 5.14 -9.05 -9.49
N GLU A 22 4.11 -9.86 -9.71
CA GLU A 22 3.46 -10.08 -11.00
C GLU A 22 1.96 -10.24 -10.78
N THR A 23 1.18 -9.87 -11.79
CA THR A 23 -0.26 -10.07 -11.86
C THR A 23 -0.70 -10.12 -13.32
N SER A 24 -2.01 -10.19 -13.56
CA SER A 24 -2.58 -10.08 -14.90
C SER A 24 -3.77 -9.15 -14.89
N VAL A 25 -3.91 -8.36 -15.95
CA VAL A 25 -5.01 -7.42 -16.15
C VAL A 25 -5.59 -7.67 -17.53
N ASN A 26 -6.88 -8.01 -17.60
CA ASN A 26 -7.59 -8.35 -18.85
C ASN A 26 -6.86 -9.40 -19.72
N GLY A 27 -6.23 -10.40 -19.08
CA GLY A 27 -5.48 -11.45 -19.77
C GLY A 27 -4.07 -11.07 -20.21
N ARG A 28 -3.63 -9.83 -20.00
CA ARG A 28 -2.26 -9.38 -20.26
C ARG A 28 -1.42 -9.45 -18.99
N ALA A 29 -0.19 -9.94 -19.11
CA ALA A 29 0.78 -9.98 -18.02
C ALA A 29 1.16 -8.55 -17.57
N VAL A 30 1.17 -8.35 -16.26
CA VAL A 30 1.52 -7.08 -15.62
C VAL A 30 2.57 -7.35 -14.55
N ASP A 31 3.70 -6.68 -14.68
CA ASP A 31 4.78 -6.76 -13.71
C ASP A 31 4.69 -5.59 -12.73
N ILE A 32 5.00 -5.86 -11.46
CA ILE A 32 4.97 -4.87 -10.37
C ILE A 32 6.39 -4.60 -9.92
N TYR A 33 6.75 -3.32 -9.92
CA TYR A 33 8.08 -2.82 -9.58
C TYR A 33 8.00 -1.78 -8.48
N ILE A 34 9.03 -1.71 -7.66
CA ILE A 34 9.27 -0.60 -6.74
C ILE A 34 10.48 0.20 -7.20
N HIS A 35 10.43 1.53 -7.06
CA HIS A 35 11.60 2.37 -7.27
C HIS A 35 12.68 2.04 -6.22
N ASN A 36 13.96 2.12 -6.58
CA ASN A 36 15.07 1.75 -5.69
C ASN A 36 15.12 2.59 -4.40
N GLU A 37 14.69 3.85 -4.48
CA GLU A 37 14.56 4.76 -3.32
C GLU A 37 13.23 4.59 -2.56
N ARG A 38 12.36 3.68 -2.98
CA ARG A 38 11.10 3.29 -2.33
C ARG A 38 10.06 4.42 -2.15
N HIS A 39 10.11 5.47 -2.97
CA HIS A 39 9.12 6.56 -2.94
C HIS A 39 7.86 6.26 -3.76
N HIS A 40 7.88 5.27 -4.67
CA HIS A 40 6.68 4.78 -5.35
C HIS A 40 6.87 3.37 -5.92
N ALA A 41 5.76 2.75 -6.30
CA ALA A 41 5.70 1.52 -7.05
C ALA A 41 4.84 1.67 -8.30
N VAL A 42 5.14 0.88 -9.33
CA VAL A 42 4.44 0.89 -10.62
C VAL A 42 4.07 -0.52 -11.01
N ALA A 43 2.88 -0.67 -11.58
CA ALA A 43 2.48 -1.85 -12.33
C ALA A 43 2.53 -1.49 -13.82
N ILE A 44 3.28 -2.26 -14.61
CA ILE A 44 3.48 -2.04 -16.04
C ILE A 44 3.10 -3.28 -16.83
N TYR A 45 2.70 -3.13 -18.10
CA TYR A 45 2.62 -4.28 -18.98
C TYR A 45 4.00 -4.93 -19.15
N GLY A 46 4.05 -6.26 -19.06
CA GLY A 46 5.32 -7.01 -19.07
C GLY A 46 6.10 -6.81 -20.36
N GLU A 47 5.43 -6.86 -21.51
CA GLU A 47 6.04 -6.53 -22.80
C GLU A 47 5.89 -5.03 -23.10
N PRO A 48 6.97 -4.35 -23.57
CA PRO A 48 6.91 -2.94 -23.96
C PRO A 48 6.10 -2.76 -25.25
N ASP A 49 5.35 -1.65 -25.32
CA ASP A 49 4.57 -1.24 -26.49
C ASP A 49 5.33 -0.14 -27.27
N ASP A 50 5.04 -0.02 -28.57
CA ASP A 50 5.45 1.16 -29.34
C ASP A 50 4.60 2.37 -28.92
N VAL A 51 5.25 3.37 -28.35
CA VAL A 51 4.66 4.64 -27.96
C VAL A 51 5.38 5.75 -28.71
N ASN A 52 4.79 6.17 -29.83
CA ASN A 52 5.31 7.23 -30.71
C ASN A 52 6.69 6.93 -31.33
N GLY A 53 6.96 5.68 -31.68
CA GLY A 53 8.21 5.23 -32.31
C GLY A 53 9.26 4.73 -31.32
N ASP A 54 8.99 4.79 -30.01
CA ASP A 54 9.85 4.28 -28.96
C ASP A 54 9.22 3.08 -28.26
N LEU A 55 10.01 2.03 -28.01
CA LEU A 55 9.59 0.91 -27.16
C LEU A 55 9.53 1.35 -25.69
N ARG A 56 8.35 1.28 -25.08
CA ARG A 56 8.12 1.72 -23.70
C ARG A 56 7.23 0.76 -22.92
N HIS A 57 7.55 0.56 -21.66
CA HIS A 57 6.65 -0.11 -20.71
C HIS A 57 5.55 0.85 -20.29
N VAL A 58 4.31 0.53 -20.67
CA VAL A 58 3.13 1.33 -20.34
C VAL A 58 2.69 1.05 -18.91
N VAL A 59 2.52 2.11 -18.13
CA VAL A 59 2.07 2.05 -16.72
C VAL A 59 0.57 1.82 -16.68
N VAL A 60 0.18 0.76 -15.98
CA VAL A 60 -1.19 0.38 -15.67
C VAL A 60 -1.68 1.07 -14.40
N ALA A 61 -0.82 1.09 -13.38
CA ALA A 61 -1.08 1.72 -12.09
C ALA A 61 0.21 2.20 -11.42
N LYS A 62 0.09 3.19 -10.54
CA LYS A 62 1.16 3.74 -9.71
C LYS A 62 0.64 3.90 -8.28
N ILE A 63 1.48 3.58 -7.30
CA ILE A 63 1.27 3.87 -5.89
C ILE A 63 2.39 4.79 -5.44
N ASP A 64 2.03 5.97 -4.94
CA ASP A 64 2.97 6.90 -4.31
C ASP A 64 3.07 6.57 -2.82
N LEU A 65 4.30 6.48 -2.33
CA LEU A 65 4.66 6.07 -0.98
C LEU A 65 5.34 7.22 -0.26
N LYS A 66 4.83 7.55 0.92
CA LYS A 66 5.44 8.49 1.82
C LYS A 66 6.28 7.75 2.86
N SER A 67 7.58 8.02 2.84
CA SER A 67 8.54 7.49 3.81
C SER A 67 8.72 8.47 4.96
N ARG A 68 9.16 7.97 6.12
CA ARG A 68 9.53 8.77 7.30
C ARG A 68 10.43 9.97 6.96
N ASN A 69 11.32 9.81 5.98
CA ASN A 69 12.32 10.82 5.64
C ASN A 69 11.79 11.95 4.73
N SER A 70 10.48 12.01 4.45
CA SER A 70 9.90 13.15 3.73
C SER A 70 9.76 14.34 4.67
N ASP A 71 10.03 15.56 4.19
CA ASP A 71 9.93 16.82 4.96
C ASP A 71 8.52 17.13 5.53
N ASP A 72 7.52 16.35 5.12
CA ASP A 72 6.14 16.43 5.58
C ASP A 72 5.87 15.29 6.58
N GLU A 73 6.21 15.49 7.85
CA GLU A 73 5.98 14.49 8.90
C GLU A 73 4.50 14.41 9.28
N ALA A 74 3.78 13.39 8.82
CA ALA A 74 2.42 13.14 9.30
C ALA A 74 2.47 12.49 10.69
N GLU A 75 1.84 13.13 11.67
CA GLU A 75 1.82 12.73 13.09
C GLU A 75 1.46 11.24 13.29
N THR A 76 0.51 10.73 12.50
CA THR A 76 0.07 9.34 12.52
C THR A 76 1.16 8.35 12.10
N ILE A 77 1.94 8.66 11.05
CA ILE A 77 3.05 7.79 10.61
C ILE A 77 4.11 7.73 11.72
N LEU A 78 4.48 8.88 12.28
CA LEU A 78 5.48 8.96 13.34
C LEU A 78 5.09 8.14 14.57
N ALA A 79 3.82 8.19 14.96
CA ALA A 79 3.31 7.40 16.08
C ALA A 79 3.41 5.89 15.81
N VAL A 80 3.07 5.44 14.60
CA VAL A 80 3.21 4.04 14.19
C VAL A 80 4.69 3.62 14.20
N ILE A 81 5.57 4.43 13.63
CA ILE A 81 7.03 4.16 13.63
C ILE A 81 7.54 4.00 15.06
N GLY A 82 7.27 4.99 15.91
CA GLY A 82 7.73 4.97 17.30
C GLY A 82 7.20 3.75 18.06
N TYR A 83 5.99 3.28 17.74
CA TYR A 83 5.48 2.03 18.29
C TYR A 83 6.30 0.81 17.84
N TYR A 84 6.58 0.68 16.53
CA TYR A 84 7.38 -0.43 16.02
C TYR A 84 8.80 -0.42 16.58
N GLU A 85 9.46 0.73 16.62
CA GLU A 85 10.80 0.90 17.21
C GLU A 85 10.87 0.41 18.66
N ASN A 86 9.80 0.63 19.44
CA ASN A 86 9.71 0.19 20.82
C ASN A 86 9.43 -1.32 20.97
N LEU A 87 8.68 -1.92 20.06
CA LEU A 87 8.36 -3.36 20.14
C LEU A 87 9.49 -4.23 19.61
N GLN A 88 10.13 -3.86 18.50
CA GLN A 88 11.26 -4.58 17.91
C GLN A 88 12.13 -3.60 17.11
N PRO A 89 13.47 -3.68 17.15
CA PRO A 89 14.32 -3.00 16.18
C PRO A 89 14.06 -3.61 14.80
N MET A 90 13.04 -3.10 14.11
CA MET A 90 12.58 -3.65 12.83
C MET A 90 13.56 -3.26 11.71
N ASN A 91 13.94 -4.26 10.92
CA ASN A 91 14.55 -4.08 9.58
C ASN A 91 13.48 -3.82 8.50
N ASP A 92 12.20 -3.73 8.88
CA ASP A 92 11.09 -3.52 7.96
C ASP A 92 10.96 -2.03 7.61
N HIS A 93 10.66 -1.76 6.35
CA HIS A 93 10.57 -0.39 5.87
C HIS A 93 9.12 0.07 5.98
N LEU A 94 8.82 0.95 6.93
CA LEU A 94 7.49 1.53 7.04
C LEU A 94 7.25 2.54 5.90
N ALA A 95 6.13 2.41 5.20
CA ALA A 95 5.67 3.41 4.25
C ALA A 95 4.17 3.65 4.40
N GLN A 96 3.75 4.91 4.30
CA GLN A 96 2.34 5.25 4.16
C GLN A 96 2.00 5.33 2.67
N VAL A 97 0.83 4.83 2.30
CA VAL A 97 0.32 5.08 0.94
C VAL A 97 -0.29 6.48 0.89
N GLU A 98 0.27 7.34 0.03
CA GLU A 98 -0.22 8.70 -0.18
C GLU A 98 -1.26 8.75 -1.30
N GLY A 99 -1.02 8.00 -2.37
CA GLY A 99 -1.86 8.07 -3.56
C GLY A 99 -1.82 6.78 -4.35
N VAL A 100 -2.98 6.42 -4.93
CA VAL A 100 -3.09 5.30 -5.86
C VAL A 100 -3.71 5.80 -7.14
N ILE A 101 -2.95 5.73 -8.23
CA ILE A 101 -3.39 6.11 -9.57
C ILE A 101 -3.52 4.84 -10.39
N VAL A 102 -4.74 4.52 -10.83
CA VAL A 102 -4.99 3.44 -11.79
C VAL A 102 -5.55 4.04 -13.07
N THR A 103 -4.98 3.65 -14.20
CA THR A 103 -5.47 4.06 -15.52
C THR A 103 -6.96 3.75 -15.66
N LYS A 104 -7.73 4.65 -16.29
CA LYS A 104 -9.20 4.56 -16.31
C LYS A 104 -9.72 3.21 -16.82
N ARG A 105 -9.01 2.59 -17.76
CA ARG A 105 -9.35 1.29 -18.34
C ARG A 105 -9.24 0.14 -17.33
N GLU A 106 -8.34 0.26 -16.35
CA GLU A 106 -7.95 -0.84 -15.46
C GLU A 106 -8.37 -0.67 -14.00
N ARG A 107 -9.19 0.35 -13.70
CA ARG A 107 -9.67 0.64 -12.33
C ARG A 107 -10.37 -0.54 -11.64
N ASN A 108 -10.96 -1.46 -12.40
CA ASN A 108 -11.69 -2.61 -11.87
C ASN A 108 -10.87 -3.92 -11.86
N ALA A 109 -9.61 -3.89 -12.30
CA ALA A 109 -8.81 -5.09 -12.52
C ALA A 109 -8.08 -5.63 -11.27
N ASN A 110 -8.45 -5.20 -10.06
CA ASN A 110 -7.78 -5.53 -8.80
C ASN A 110 -6.25 -5.24 -8.77
N VAL A 111 -5.73 -4.45 -9.73
CA VAL A 111 -4.28 -4.16 -9.84
C VAL A 111 -3.74 -3.46 -8.60
N ALA A 112 -4.50 -2.54 -8.01
CA ALA A 112 -4.12 -1.87 -6.76
C ALA A 112 -3.93 -2.87 -5.61
N SER A 113 -4.84 -3.83 -5.42
CA SER A 113 -4.69 -4.86 -4.40
C SER A 113 -3.46 -5.74 -4.64
N ALA A 114 -3.17 -6.09 -5.90
CA ALA A 114 -1.97 -6.84 -6.24
C ALA A 114 -0.68 -6.05 -5.91
N MET A 115 -0.67 -4.74 -6.17
CA MET A 115 0.46 -3.87 -5.82
C MET A 115 0.66 -3.74 -4.31
N TYR A 116 -0.41 -3.55 -3.52
CA TYR A 116 -0.33 -3.53 -2.05
C TYR A 116 0.26 -4.84 -1.53
N LYS A 117 -0.22 -5.97 -2.04
CA LYS A 117 0.30 -7.29 -1.68
C LYS A 117 1.79 -7.45 -2.01
N ALA A 118 2.19 -7.03 -3.21
CA ALA A 118 3.60 -7.11 -3.63
C ALA A 118 4.50 -6.27 -2.71
N LEU A 119 4.08 -5.05 -2.37
CA LEU A 119 4.80 -4.17 -1.43
C LEU A 119 4.94 -4.81 -0.04
N ILE A 120 3.85 -5.35 0.50
CA ILE A 120 3.86 -6.01 1.82
C ILE A 120 4.77 -7.24 1.83
N ASN A 121 4.70 -8.06 0.78
CA ASN A 121 5.56 -9.24 0.65
C ASN A 121 7.05 -8.90 0.47
N ASP A 122 7.35 -7.71 -0.08
CA ASP A 122 8.69 -7.16 -0.20
C ASP A 122 9.24 -6.59 1.13
N GLY A 123 8.46 -6.68 2.23
CA GLY A 123 8.87 -6.24 3.56
C GLY A 123 8.52 -4.79 3.89
N ILE A 124 7.55 -4.21 3.18
CA ILE A 124 7.03 -2.88 3.48
C ILE A 124 5.80 -3.01 4.37
N VAL A 125 5.85 -2.37 5.54
CA VAL A 125 4.65 -2.21 6.37
C VAL A 125 3.87 -1.02 5.82
N LEU A 126 2.64 -1.27 5.37
CA LEU A 126 1.78 -0.25 4.80
C LEU A 126 0.84 0.33 5.85
N VAL A 127 0.79 1.66 5.93
CA VAL A 127 -0.13 2.40 6.79
C VAL A 127 -1.17 3.11 5.92
N SER A 128 -2.44 3.06 6.32
CA SER A 128 -3.50 3.83 5.66
C SER A 128 -3.39 5.32 5.98
N ASP A 129 -3.99 6.17 5.15
CA ASP A 129 -4.44 7.48 5.62
C ASP A 129 -5.69 7.34 6.52
N ASN A 130 -6.17 8.45 7.06
CA ASN A 130 -7.38 8.55 7.87
C ASN A 130 -8.61 9.04 7.09
N VAL A 131 -8.45 9.42 5.81
CA VAL A 131 -9.51 9.91 4.93
C VAL A 131 -9.55 9.07 3.66
N GLN A 132 -10.26 7.95 3.75
CA GLN A 132 -10.41 7.04 2.62
C GLN A 132 -11.71 7.26 1.85
N PHE A 133 -11.60 7.32 0.52
CA PHE A 133 -12.74 7.12 -0.36
C PHE A 133 -13.28 5.68 -0.25
N PRO A 134 -14.55 5.41 -0.61
CA PRO A 134 -15.13 4.06 -0.52
C PRO A 134 -14.29 2.96 -1.18
N GLY A 135 -13.60 3.26 -2.28
CA GLY A 135 -12.69 2.33 -2.95
C GLY A 135 -11.48 1.93 -2.10
N GLY A 136 -10.89 2.88 -1.37
CA GLY A 136 -9.78 2.63 -0.46
C GLY A 136 -10.21 1.78 0.74
N LYS A 137 -11.35 2.10 1.36
CA LYS A 137 -11.93 1.29 2.45
C LYS A 137 -12.17 -0.16 2.02
N ALA A 138 -12.76 -0.34 0.84
CA ALA A 138 -13.00 -1.66 0.27
C ALA A 138 -11.71 -2.43 -0.03
N LEU A 139 -10.65 -1.75 -0.47
CA LEU A 139 -9.33 -2.34 -0.68
C LEU A 139 -8.75 -2.86 0.63
N TRP A 140 -8.71 -2.05 1.69
CA TRP A 140 -8.20 -2.47 3.00
C TRP A 140 -9.01 -3.64 3.59
N ALA A 141 -10.34 -3.58 3.54
CA ALA A 141 -11.19 -4.68 3.98
C ALA A 141 -11.01 -5.95 3.11
N ARG A 142 -10.67 -5.81 1.83
CA ARG A 142 -10.31 -6.95 0.98
C ARG A 142 -8.97 -7.55 1.40
N MET A 143 -7.94 -6.73 1.60
CA MET A 143 -6.62 -7.19 2.05
C MET A 143 -6.74 -8.02 3.33
N ALA A 144 -7.46 -7.49 4.33
CA ALA A 144 -7.74 -8.17 5.60
C ALA A 144 -8.44 -9.53 5.45
N ARG A 145 -9.32 -9.68 4.46
CA ARG A 145 -10.18 -10.88 4.31
C ARG A 145 -9.62 -11.95 3.40
N LYS A 146 -9.00 -11.54 2.30
CA LYS A 146 -8.77 -12.42 1.14
C LYS A 146 -7.30 -12.70 0.88
N GLU A 147 -6.40 -11.83 1.34
CA GLU A 147 -5.00 -11.97 1.00
C GLU A 147 -4.28 -12.85 2.02
N VAL A 148 -3.91 -14.05 1.58
CA VAL A 148 -3.12 -15.01 2.38
C VAL A 148 -1.72 -14.44 2.61
N GLY A 149 -1.22 -14.58 3.83
CA GLY A 149 0.12 -14.13 4.23
C GLY A 149 0.20 -12.65 4.58
N ILE A 150 -0.94 -11.96 4.66
CA ILE A 150 -1.02 -10.55 5.08
C ILE A 150 -1.93 -10.44 6.29
N GLU A 151 -1.49 -9.68 7.28
CA GLU A 151 -2.28 -9.35 8.45
C GLU A 151 -2.51 -7.85 8.50
N VAL A 152 -3.74 -7.47 8.84
CA VAL A 152 -4.17 -6.08 8.92
C VAL A 152 -4.66 -5.84 10.33
N PHE A 153 -4.34 -4.67 10.88
CA PHE A 153 -4.62 -4.34 12.27
C PHE A 153 -5.06 -2.89 12.39
N VAL A 154 -5.87 -2.59 13.41
CA VAL A 154 -6.32 -1.22 13.71
C VAL A 154 -5.43 -0.62 14.77
N PHE A 155 -4.77 0.48 14.45
CA PHE A 155 -3.89 1.22 15.35
C PHE A 155 -4.46 2.60 15.64
N ASP A 156 -4.52 2.96 16.91
CA ASP A 156 -4.83 4.32 17.35
C ASP A 156 -3.51 5.05 17.62
N SER A 157 -3.18 6.04 16.78
CA SER A 157 -1.94 6.81 16.88
C SER A 157 -1.92 7.77 18.06
N GLU A 158 -3.08 8.22 18.55
CA GLU A 158 -3.17 9.11 19.69
C GLU A 158 -2.88 8.35 20.98
N GLN A 159 -3.45 7.13 21.10
CA GLN A 159 -3.23 6.26 22.26
C GLN A 159 -1.98 5.37 22.12
N ARG A 160 -1.39 5.31 20.92
CA ARG A 160 -0.25 4.46 20.56
C ARG A 160 -0.46 2.98 20.90
N THR A 161 -1.66 2.47 20.62
CA THR A 161 -2.04 1.09 20.90
C THR A 161 -2.87 0.48 19.79
N PHE A 162 -2.78 -0.84 19.64
CA PHE A 162 -3.65 -1.60 18.77
C PHE A 162 -4.99 -1.89 19.43
N TRP A 163 -6.05 -1.99 18.64
CA TRP A 163 -7.33 -2.53 19.08
C TRP A 163 -7.14 -4.03 19.48
N PRO A 164 -7.64 -4.50 20.65
CA PRO A 164 -8.68 -3.89 21.45
C PRO A 164 -8.30 -2.92 22.58
N TYR A 165 -7.10 -2.33 22.53
CA TYR A 165 -6.58 -1.39 23.52
C TYR A 165 -6.36 -2.02 24.91
N ASP A 166 -6.26 -3.34 24.97
CA ASP A 166 -5.98 -4.13 26.18
C ASP A 166 -4.52 -4.63 26.26
N GLY A 167 -3.69 -4.22 25.28
CA GLY A 167 -2.30 -4.67 25.16
C GLY A 167 -2.11 -5.84 24.20
N GLU A 168 -3.19 -6.47 23.73
CA GLU A 168 -3.15 -7.41 22.61
C GLU A 168 -3.35 -6.68 21.27
N ARG A 169 -2.93 -7.33 20.17
CA ARG A 169 -3.16 -6.85 18.81
C ARG A 169 -3.97 -7.89 18.05
N ILE A 170 -5.26 -7.61 17.85
CA ILE A 170 -6.15 -8.53 17.13
C ILE A 170 -6.19 -8.19 15.64
N ARG A 171 -6.10 -9.22 14.82
CA ARG A 171 -6.22 -9.09 13.36
C ARG A 171 -7.61 -8.57 12.98
N TYR A 172 -7.63 -7.46 12.24
CA TYR A 172 -8.81 -6.97 11.57
C TYR A 172 -9.23 -7.94 10.46
N ASP A 173 -10.48 -8.36 10.49
CA ASP A 173 -11.07 -9.33 9.55
C ASP A 173 -11.89 -8.64 8.44
N GLY A 174 -11.85 -7.31 8.35
CA GLY A 174 -12.63 -6.56 7.38
C GLY A 174 -14.14 -6.45 7.68
N ARG A 175 -14.62 -6.87 8.85
CA ARG A 175 -16.07 -6.90 9.19
C ARG A 175 -16.41 -6.65 10.67
N SER A 176 -15.65 -7.23 11.60
CA SER A 176 -15.98 -7.25 13.04
C SER A 176 -15.92 -5.89 13.71
N ILE A 177 -15.23 -4.93 13.12
CA ILE A 177 -15.10 -3.56 13.64
C ILE A 177 -15.93 -2.65 12.71
N PRO A 178 -16.89 -1.88 13.25
CA PRO A 178 -17.67 -0.93 12.45
C PRO A 178 -16.76 0.08 11.72
N GLU A 179 -17.09 0.42 10.47
CA GLU A 179 -16.32 1.40 9.72
C GLU A 179 -16.26 2.77 10.40
N SER A 180 -17.27 3.15 11.17
CA SER A 180 -17.31 4.39 11.96
C SER A 180 -16.33 4.42 13.13
N ASP A 181 -15.79 3.26 13.52
CA ASP A 181 -14.77 3.16 14.56
C ASP A 181 -13.35 3.16 13.99
N ILE A 182 -13.20 2.98 12.68
CA ILE A 182 -11.91 3.02 11.98
C ILE A 182 -11.73 4.34 11.21
N TRP A 183 -12.76 4.78 10.49
CA TRP A 183 -12.66 5.88 9.55
C TRP A 183 -13.43 7.11 10.03
N SER A 184 -12.79 8.27 9.94
CA SER A 184 -13.50 9.55 10.05
C SER A 184 -14.49 9.69 8.89
N LEU A 185 -15.72 10.10 9.22
CA LEU A 185 -16.78 10.41 8.25
C LEU A 185 -17.17 11.86 8.43
N ALA A 186 -16.90 12.70 7.43
CA ALA A 186 -17.20 14.13 7.50
C ALA A 186 -18.67 14.36 7.93
N PRO A 187 -18.93 15.28 8.88
CA PRO A 187 -18.00 16.23 9.49
C PRO A 187 -17.25 15.71 10.73
N ASN A 188 -17.42 14.43 11.10
CA ASN A 188 -16.82 13.85 12.29
C ASN A 188 -15.36 13.43 12.06
N GLU A 189 -14.42 14.11 12.72
CA GLU A 189 -12.98 13.81 12.72
C GLU A 189 -12.51 13.02 13.95
N SER A 190 -13.40 12.50 14.80
CA SER A 190 -13.03 11.81 16.05
C SER A 190 -12.19 10.54 15.89
N ARG A 191 -11.99 10.05 14.65
CA ARG A 191 -11.16 8.88 14.33
C ARG A 191 -9.92 9.25 13.51
N LYS A 192 -9.50 10.52 13.52
CA LYS A 192 -8.36 11.01 12.73
C LYS A 192 -7.04 10.31 13.07
N GLY A 193 -6.86 9.89 14.32
CA GLY A 193 -5.72 9.08 14.75
C GLY A 193 -5.84 7.58 14.48
N VAL A 194 -6.98 7.07 14.02
CA VAL A 194 -7.17 5.64 13.78
C VAL A 194 -6.76 5.28 12.35
N VAL A 195 -5.84 4.32 12.21
CA VAL A 195 -5.35 3.83 10.92
C VAL A 195 -5.30 2.31 10.86
N LEU A 196 -5.29 1.81 9.62
CA LEU A 196 -4.98 0.41 9.35
C LEU A 196 -3.50 0.25 9.05
N VAL A 197 -2.92 -0.77 9.66
CA VAL A 197 -1.54 -1.19 9.42
C VAL A 197 -1.57 -2.59 8.83
N ALA A 198 -1.04 -2.76 7.63
CA ALA A 198 -0.87 -4.05 6.98
C ALA A 198 0.61 -4.46 6.93
N GLU A 199 0.87 -5.68 7.37
CA GLU A 199 2.20 -6.28 7.35
C GLU A 199 2.14 -7.73 6.87
N ARG A 200 3.31 -8.26 6.52
CA ARG A 200 3.45 -9.67 6.19
C ARG A 200 3.18 -10.50 7.44
N LYS A 201 2.36 -11.55 7.32
CA LYS A 201 2.16 -12.52 8.38
C LYS A 201 3.52 -13.09 8.79
N ARG A 202 3.84 -13.05 10.08
CA ARG A 202 5.05 -13.66 10.60
C ARG A 202 4.85 -15.17 10.62
N ASP A 203 5.84 -15.91 10.13
CA ASP A 203 5.86 -17.35 10.30
C ASP A 203 6.12 -17.62 11.79
N GLU A 204 5.18 -18.28 12.48
CA GLU A 204 5.31 -18.69 13.89
C GLU A 204 6.42 -19.75 14.12
N SER A 205 7.25 -20.02 13.10
CA SER A 205 8.26 -21.08 13.06
C SER A 205 9.64 -20.68 13.62
N ALA A 206 9.79 -19.48 14.20
CA ALA A 206 11.09 -18.97 14.67
C ALA A 206 11.03 -18.45 16.11
N ALA A 207 10.35 -19.19 16.99
CA ALA A 207 10.43 -19.04 18.44
C ALA A 207 11.10 -20.27 19.06
#